data_AF-A0AAV9FWP2-F1
#
_entry.id   AF-A0AAV9FWP2-F1
#
_cell.length_a   1.000
_cell.length_b   1.000
_cell.length_c   1.000
_cell.angle_alpha   90.00
_cell.angle_beta   90.00
_cell.angle_gamma   90.00
#
_symmetry.space_group_name_H-M   'P 1'
#
loop_
_entity.id
_entity.type
_entity.pdbx_description
1 polymer ?
#
loop_
_entity_poly.entity_id
_entity_poly.type
_entity_poly.pdbx_seq_one_letter_code
_entity_poly.pdbx_strand_id
1 'polypeptide(L)'
;MEISIDYFRILTNYDDMGNEAVEDIKKETIKGLIRPFSERFNHPILSWVIVFSVYFHISKIAKFILFLNDLYQPPAGKSILEDIGSEITFCNLISPIILGTAVGFLFPLFDAAFSKWVACVQRIRANWVSDELQRVYKTNIQFLDTTLRSVLEIIENPLQHDILQQLDKNVINTLRVVRGVKTLELGQCVKLNNEEGIIYPCQVMNDSSYGIVVKILNNDLYIVLQSGKINNEQLKEKFTQNGPYVLSDGKWKPESSPNAVWLAREDDWVRVAISSNLSDSPERRFRRFHE
;
A
#
# COMPACT_ATOMS: atom_id res chain seq x y z
N MET A 1 56.59 20.17 -24.08
CA MET A 1 56.07 18.83 -23.78
C MET A 1 56.14 18.06 -25.08
N GLU A 2 57.21 17.28 -25.24
CA GLU A 2 57.52 16.50 -26.45
C GLU A 2 56.46 15.42 -26.64
N ILE A 3 55.70 15.50 -27.73
CA ILE A 3 54.89 14.38 -28.20
C ILE A 3 55.86 13.51 -29.00
N SER A 4 56.30 12.42 -28.36
CA SER A 4 57.21 11.44 -28.95
C SER A 4 56.71 10.97 -30.31
N ILE A 5 57.65 10.96 -31.26
CA ILE A 5 57.58 10.42 -32.61
C ILE A 5 57.31 8.90 -32.62
N ASP A 6 57.25 8.24 -31.45
CA ASP A 6 56.99 6.80 -31.31
C ASP A 6 55.60 6.36 -31.79
N TYR A 7 54.59 7.25 -31.84
CA TYR A 7 53.24 6.88 -32.30
C TYR A 7 53.17 6.52 -33.79
N PHE A 8 54.05 7.07 -34.62
CA PHE A 8 54.03 6.82 -36.06
C PHE A 8 54.65 5.46 -36.45
N ARG A 9 55.44 4.86 -35.56
CA ARG A 9 56.10 3.56 -35.82
C ARG A 9 55.16 2.36 -35.65
N ILE A 10 54.02 2.56 -34.99
CA ILE A 10 53.00 1.51 -34.81
C ILE A 10 52.16 1.33 -36.09
N LEU A 11 52.11 2.33 -36.98
CA LEU A 11 51.27 2.28 -38.19
C LEU A 11 51.93 1.58 -39.39
N THR A 12 53.22 1.25 -39.35
CA THR A 12 53.95 0.67 -40.51
C THR A 12 54.04 -0.86 -40.51
N ASN A 13 53.45 -1.57 -39.55
CA ASN A 13 53.41 -3.05 -39.52
C ASN A 13 51.99 -3.61 -39.67
N TYR A 14 51.11 -2.92 -40.40
CA TYR A 14 49.68 -3.27 -40.51
C TYR A 14 49.31 -4.26 -41.63
N ASP A 15 50.26 -4.77 -42.41
CA ASP A 15 49.95 -5.68 -43.52
C ASP A 15 49.70 -7.14 -43.08
N ASP A 16 50.06 -7.52 -41.85
CA ASP A 16 49.96 -8.91 -41.35
C ASP A 16 49.02 -9.11 -40.14
N MET A 17 48.32 -8.06 -39.68
CA MET A 17 47.40 -8.18 -38.54
C MET A 17 45.96 -8.30 -39.04
N GLY A 18 45.33 -9.47 -38.79
CA GLY A 18 43.94 -9.73 -39.16
C GLY A 18 42.97 -8.65 -38.66
N ASN A 19 41.90 -8.41 -39.42
CA ASN A 19 40.92 -7.33 -39.24
C ASN A 19 40.40 -7.13 -37.80
N GLU A 20 40.38 -8.19 -36.99
CA GLU A 20 39.90 -8.18 -35.61
C GLU A 20 40.87 -7.45 -34.66
N ALA A 21 42.18 -7.65 -34.80
CA ALA A 21 43.19 -6.96 -33.99
C ALA A 21 43.26 -5.45 -34.35
N VAL A 22 43.01 -5.12 -35.61
CA VAL A 22 42.91 -3.73 -36.08
C VAL A 22 41.68 -3.02 -35.50
N GLU A 23 40.55 -3.72 -35.39
CA GLU A 23 39.35 -3.20 -34.75
C GLU A 23 39.53 -2.96 -33.25
N ASP A 24 40.18 -3.88 -32.54
CA ASP A 24 40.38 -3.77 -31.10
C ASP A 24 41.37 -2.67 -30.73
N ILE A 25 42.45 -2.50 -31.50
CA ILE A 25 43.37 -1.37 -31.33
C ILE A 25 42.67 -0.05 -31.62
N LYS A 26 41.79 0.02 -32.64
CA LYS A 26 40.97 1.21 -32.90
C LYS A 26 40.01 1.51 -31.74
N LYS A 27 39.33 0.49 -31.19
CA LYS A 27 38.43 0.65 -30.04
C LYS A 27 39.18 1.10 -28.78
N GLU A 28 40.34 0.52 -28.49
CA GLU A 28 41.22 0.92 -27.38
C GLU A 28 41.72 2.35 -27.55
N THR A 29 42.17 2.72 -28.75
CA THR A 29 42.66 4.08 -29.05
C THR A 29 41.53 5.11 -28.92
N ILE A 30 40.33 4.81 -29.45
CA ILE A 30 39.15 5.65 -29.31
C ILE A 30 38.72 5.76 -27.85
N LYS A 31 38.72 4.67 -27.07
CA LYS A 31 38.44 4.70 -25.63
C LYS A 31 39.47 5.51 -24.87
N GLY A 32 40.76 5.38 -25.19
CA GLY A 32 41.85 6.15 -24.61
C GLY A 32 41.79 7.64 -24.93
N LEU A 33 41.27 8.00 -26.12
CA LEU A 33 40.99 9.38 -26.50
C LEU A 33 39.74 9.94 -25.82
N ILE A 34 38.66 9.16 -25.71
CA ILE A 34 37.36 9.63 -25.16
C ILE A 34 37.37 9.66 -23.63
N ARG A 35 38.07 8.74 -22.96
CA ARG A 35 38.10 8.64 -21.49
C ARG A 35 38.54 9.93 -20.78
N PRO A 36 39.64 10.62 -21.15
CA PRO A 36 40.00 11.90 -20.54
C PRO A 36 39.01 13.02 -20.86
N PHE A 37 38.23 12.93 -21.95
CA PHE A 37 37.11 13.84 -22.19
C PHE A 37 35.95 13.52 -21.25
N SER A 38 35.51 12.27 -21.17
CA SER A 38 34.46 11.77 -20.26
C SER A 38 34.75 12.07 -18.78
N GLU A 39 35.98 11.87 -18.32
CA GLU A 39 36.39 12.16 -16.95
C GLU A 39 36.38 13.67 -16.65
N ARG A 40 36.60 14.53 -17.67
CA ARG A 40 36.45 15.99 -17.54
C ARG A 40 34.99 16.43 -17.47
N PHE A 41 34.05 15.70 -18.09
CA PHE A 41 32.60 15.93 -17.94
C PHE A 41 32.08 15.58 -16.53
N ASN A 42 32.85 14.84 -15.72
CA ASN A 42 32.50 14.56 -14.31
C ASN A 42 32.84 15.71 -13.35
N HIS A 43 33.57 16.74 -13.81
CA HIS A 43 33.83 17.91 -12.98
C HIS A 43 32.57 18.79 -12.91
N PRO A 44 31.99 19.05 -11.73
CA PRO A 44 30.67 19.70 -11.61
C PRO A 44 30.63 21.06 -12.30
N ILE A 45 31.69 21.87 -12.15
CA ILE A 45 31.78 23.16 -12.85
C ILE A 45 31.87 22.99 -14.36
N LEU A 46 32.68 22.05 -14.86
CA LEU A 46 32.87 21.91 -16.31
C LEU A 46 31.60 21.36 -16.97
N SER A 47 30.94 20.42 -16.30
CA SER A 47 29.65 19.87 -16.71
C SER A 47 28.60 20.97 -16.89
N TRP A 48 28.41 21.82 -15.87
CA TRP A 48 27.44 22.92 -15.94
C TRP A 48 27.85 23.98 -16.97
N VAL A 49 29.13 24.31 -17.11
CA VAL A 49 29.62 25.23 -18.15
C VAL A 49 29.28 24.70 -19.54
N ILE A 50 29.43 23.39 -19.78
CA ILE A 50 29.08 22.77 -21.07
C ILE A 50 27.56 22.78 -21.27
N VAL A 51 26.77 22.43 -20.25
CA VAL A 51 25.30 22.47 -20.34
C VAL A 51 24.81 23.88 -20.69
N PHE A 52 25.30 24.91 -20.00
CA PHE A 52 24.95 26.28 -20.34
C PHE A 52 25.50 26.69 -21.70
N SER A 53 26.70 26.25 -22.09
CA SER A 53 27.26 26.57 -23.41
C SER A 53 26.38 26.02 -24.53
N VAL A 54 25.91 24.77 -24.40
CA VAL A 54 24.96 24.17 -25.34
C VAL A 54 23.65 24.95 -25.34
N TYR A 55 23.11 25.30 -24.16
CA TYR A 55 21.86 26.06 -24.05
C TYR A 55 21.94 27.44 -24.73
N PHE A 56 22.99 28.22 -24.45
CA PHE A 56 23.18 29.56 -25.01
C PHE A 56 23.52 29.54 -26.51
N HIS A 57 24.09 28.44 -27.00
CA HIS A 57 24.45 28.29 -28.41
C HIS A 57 23.53 27.33 -29.18
N ILE A 58 22.40 26.92 -28.61
CA ILE A 58 21.53 25.88 -29.20
C ILE A 58 21.03 26.28 -30.59
N SER A 59 20.73 27.56 -30.81
CA SER A 59 20.31 28.08 -32.12
C SER A 59 21.42 27.98 -33.17
N LYS A 60 22.67 28.20 -32.79
CA LYS A 60 23.86 28.10 -33.65
C LYS A 60 24.19 26.65 -33.97
N ILE A 61 24.12 25.79 -32.96
CA ILE A 61 24.28 24.34 -33.10
C ILE A 61 23.18 23.79 -34.02
N ALA A 62 21.94 24.21 -33.83
CA ALA A 62 20.81 23.82 -34.68
C ALA A 62 21.00 24.29 -36.14
N LYS A 63 21.38 25.55 -36.38
CA LYS A 63 21.70 26.05 -37.73
C LYS A 63 22.80 25.24 -38.40
N PHE A 64 23.87 24.90 -37.66
CA PHE A 64 24.96 24.07 -38.17
C PHE A 64 24.50 22.64 -38.53
N ILE A 65 23.70 22.01 -37.67
CA ILE A 65 23.13 20.68 -37.93
C ILE A 65 22.17 20.70 -39.12
N LEU A 66 21.32 21.72 -39.23
CA LEU A 66 20.40 21.87 -40.35
C LEU A 66 21.16 22.13 -41.67
N PHE A 67 22.27 22.87 -41.62
CA PHE A 67 23.16 23.07 -42.77
C PHE A 67 23.80 21.75 -43.23
N LEU A 68 24.29 20.93 -42.30
CA LEU A 68 24.87 19.61 -42.61
C LEU A 68 23.87 18.62 -43.22
N ASN A 69 22.56 18.87 -43.07
CA ASN A 69 21.48 18.04 -43.63
C ASN A 69 20.80 18.71 -44.85
N ASP A 70 21.40 19.75 -45.44
CA ASP A 70 20.85 20.51 -46.57
C ASP A 70 19.47 21.17 -46.30
N LEU A 71 19.08 21.30 -45.03
CA LEU A 71 17.82 21.90 -44.58
C LEU A 71 17.95 23.39 -44.24
N TYR A 72 19.17 23.93 -44.28
CA TYR A 72 19.44 25.35 -44.06
C TYR A 72 20.47 25.85 -45.07
N GLN A 73 20.17 26.97 -45.73
CA GLN A 73 21.13 27.68 -46.58
C GLN A 73 21.43 29.04 -45.96
N PRO A 74 22.71 29.41 -45.80
CA PRO A 74 23.07 30.72 -45.27
C PRO A 74 22.59 31.84 -46.23
N PRO A 75 22.36 33.05 -45.71
CA PRO A 75 21.98 34.21 -46.53
C PRO A 75 22.96 34.46 -47.68
N ALA A 76 22.45 34.96 -48.81
CA ALA A 76 23.24 35.19 -50.02
C ALA A 76 24.52 36.01 -49.72
N GLY A 77 25.66 35.46 -50.10
CA GLY A 77 26.97 36.10 -49.90
C GLY A 77 27.63 35.87 -48.54
N LYS A 78 27.07 35.01 -47.66
CA LYS A 78 27.70 34.60 -46.41
C LYS A 78 27.99 33.10 -46.39
N SER A 79 29.15 32.72 -45.85
CA SER A 79 29.41 31.33 -45.46
C SER A 79 28.67 30.97 -44.16
N ILE A 80 28.43 29.67 -43.94
CA ILE A 80 27.78 29.18 -42.70
C ILE A 80 28.55 29.60 -41.43
N LEU A 81 29.88 29.68 -41.53
CA LEU A 81 30.74 30.12 -40.42
C LEU A 81 30.60 31.61 -40.14
N GLU A 82 30.44 32.45 -41.16
CA GLU A 82 30.20 33.89 -41.00
C GLU A 82 28.80 34.17 -40.45
N ASP A 83 27.79 33.42 -40.90
CA ASP A 83 26.43 33.56 -40.41
C ASP A 83 26.34 33.21 -38.91
N ILE A 84 26.88 32.05 -38.50
CA ILE A 84 26.95 31.64 -37.10
C ILE A 84 27.86 32.57 -36.28
N GLY A 85 29.01 32.96 -36.82
CA GLY A 85 30.01 33.79 -36.16
C GLY A 85 29.53 35.20 -35.90
N SER A 86 28.73 35.78 -36.80
CA SER A 86 28.17 37.13 -36.66
C SER A 86 27.21 37.28 -35.48
N GLU A 87 26.69 36.17 -34.95
CA GLU A 87 25.77 36.12 -33.81
C GLU A 87 26.48 35.78 -32.48
N ILE A 88 27.81 35.63 -32.49
CA ILE A 88 28.62 35.41 -31.29
C ILE A 88 29.02 36.78 -30.71
N THR A 89 28.30 37.22 -29.69
CA THR A 89 28.67 38.39 -28.88
C THR A 89 29.55 37.96 -27.71
N PHE A 90 30.35 38.89 -27.17
CA PHE A 90 31.15 38.63 -25.96
C PHE A 90 30.32 38.11 -24.78
N CYS A 91 29.11 38.66 -24.61
CA CYS A 91 28.15 38.19 -23.60
C CYS A 91 27.74 36.73 -23.83
N ASN A 92 27.51 36.31 -25.07
CA ASN A 92 27.14 34.93 -25.39
C ASN A 92 28.28 33.93 -25.10
N LEU A 93 29.54 34.38 -25.15
CA LEU A 93 30.71 33.54 -24.91
C LEU A 93 31.07 33.44 -23.41
N ILE A 94 30.90 34.53 -22.66
CA ILE A 94 31.30 34.59 -21.24
C ILE A 94 30.17 34.18 -20.29
N SER A 95 28.90 34.45 -20.62
CA SER A 95 27.76 34.13 -19.73
C SER A 95 27.65 32.65 -19.37
N PRO A 96 27.86 31.69 -20.30
CA PRO A 96 27.84 30.26 -19.96
C PRO A 96 28.92 29.86 -18.95
N ILE A 97 30.09 30.50 -19.02
CA ILE A 97 31.23 30.23 -18.13
C ILE A 97 30.92 30.74 -16.72
N ILE A 98 30.40 31.96 -16.59
CA ILE A 98 30.02 32.54 -15.28
C ILE A 98 28.89 31.73 -14.65
N LEU A 99 27.81 31.46 -15.40
CA LEU A 99 26.66 30.73 -14.90
C LEU A 99 27.01 29.27 -14.56
N GLY A 100 27.77 28.60 -15.42
CA GLY A 100 28.22 27.23 -15.17
C GLY A 100 29.13 27.10 -13.97
N THR A 101 29.99 28.10 -13.73
CA THR A 101 30.85 28.14 -12.54
C THR A 101 30.05 28.40 -11.27
N ALA A 102 29.13 29.37 -11.31
CA ALA A 102 28.28 29.68 -10.16
C ALA A 102 27.38 28.50 -9.78
N VAL A 103 26.70 27.88 -10.75
CA VAL A 103 25.84 26.72 -10.52
C VAL A 103 26.69 25.49 -10.14
N GLY A 104 27.81 25.25 -10.81
CA GLY A 104 28.69 24.12 -10.47
C GLY A 104 29.28 24.20 -9.06
N PHE A 105 29.43 25.40 -8.50
CA PHE A 105 29.84 25.59 -7.11
C PHE A 105 28.67 25.47 -6.12
N LEU A 106 27.52 26.07 -6.45
CA LEU A 106 26.36 26.12 -5.55
C LEU A 106 25.57 24.81 -5.53
N PHE A 107 25.44 24.11 -6.66
CA PHE A 107 24.61 22.92 -6.79
C PHE A 107 25.01 21.78 -5.85
N PRO A 108 26.30 21.45 -5.65
CA PRO A 108 26.70 20.45 -4.65
C PRO A 108 26.31 20.80 -3.22
N LEU A 109 26.30 22.10 -2.87
CA LEU A 109 25.88 22.57 -1.54
C LEU A 109 24.36 22.40 -1.38
N PHE A 110 23.59 22.76 -2.40
CA PHE A 110 22.14 22.53 -2.42
C PHE A 110 21.79 21.04 -2.37
N ASP A 111 22.47 20.22 -3.14
CA ASP A 111 22.24 18.77 -3.20
C ASP A 111 22.56 18.10 -1.86
N ALA A 112 23.65 18.50 -1.19
CA ALA A 112 23.98 18.02 0.14
C ALA A 112 22.95 18.45 1.21
N ALA A 113 22.47 19.70 1.15
CA ALA A 113 21.44 20.20 2.05
C ALA A 113 20.09 19.50 1.83
N PHE A 114 19.70 19.32 0.56
CA PHE A 114 18.47 18.64 0.17
C PHE A 114 18.51 17.16 0.56
N SER A 115 19.62 16.48 0.30
CA SER A 115 19.82 15.08 0.70
C SER A 115 19.68 14.89 2.22
N LYS A 116 20.24 15.81 3.03
CA LYS A 116 20.05 15.79 4.49
C LYS A 116 18.60 16.01 4.89
N TRP A 117 17.89 16.91 4.22
CA TRP A 117 16.48 17.16 4.47
C TRP A 117 15.62 15.94 4.13
N VAL A 118 15.83 15.32 2.97
CA VAL A 118 15.15 14.08 2.56
C VAL A 118 15.41 12.96 3.56
N ALA A 119 16.65 12.77 4.01
CA ALA A 119 16.99 11.77 5.01
C ALA A 119 16.28 12.03 6.35
N CYS A 120 16.15 13.29 6.76
CA CYS A 120 15.40 13.67 7.96
C CYS A 120 13.91 13.30 7.84
N VAL A 121 13.27 13.66 6.73
CA VAL A 121 11.86 13.33 6.47
C VAL A 121 11.64 11.82 6.43
N GLN A 122 12.52 11.07 5.77
CA GLN A 122 12.45 9.61 5.74
C GLN A 122 12.57 8.99 7.14
N ARG A 123 13.48 9.51 7.98
CA ARG A 123 13.64 9.03 9.36
C ARG A 123 12.41 9.33 10.22
N ILE A 124 11.83 10.52 10.10
CA ILE A 124 10.59 10.87 10.80
C ILE A 124 9.47 9.91 10.39
N ARG A 125 9.28 9.70 9.07
CA ARG A 125 8.28 8.76 8.55
C ARG A 125 8.50 7.33 9.07
N ALA A 126 9.75 6.85 9.03
CA ALA A 126 10.08 5.50 9.50
C ALA A 126 9.76 5.33 10.99
N ASN A 127 10.09 6.33 11.82
CA ASN A 127 9.76 6.32 13.24
C ASN A 127 8.24 6.28 13.47
N TRP A 128 7.47 7.12 12.76
CA TRP A 128 6.00 7.14 12.89
C TRP A 128 5.37 5.80 12.49
N VAL A 129 5.85 5.18 11.41
CA VAL A 129 5.38 3.86 10.99
C VAL A 129 5.76 2.79 12.01
N SER A 130 6.97 2.84 12.56
CA SER A 130 7.42 1.90 13.59
C SER A 130 6.60 2.03 14.87
N ASP A 131 6.33 3.25 15.33
CA ASP A 131 5.53 3.52 16.52
C ASP A 131 4.10 3.02 16.35
N GLU A 132 3.50 3.25 15.17
CA GLU A 132 2.16 2.78 14.84
C GLU A 132 2.09 1.25 14.74
N LEU A 133 3.08 0.61 14.10
CA LEU A 133 3.19 -0.85 14.07
C LEU A 133 3.31 -1.42 15.49
N GLN A 134 4.17 -0.84 16.33
CA GLN A 134 4.34 -1.28 17.72
C GLN A 134 3.04 -1.12 18.52
N ARG A 135 2.29 -0.03 18.29
CA ARG A 135 0.97 0.19 18.88
C ARG A 135 -0.05 -0.86 18.44
N VAL A 136 -0.11 -1.17 17.16
CA VAL A 136 -0.99 -2.21 16.59
C VAL A 136 -0.62 -3.59 17.17
N TYR A 137 0.65 -3.98 17.15
CA TYR A 137 1.11 -5.26 17.71
C TYR A 137 0.80 -5.37 19.20
N LYS A 138 1.10 -4.32 19.98
CA LYS A 138 0.78 -4.30 21.41
C LYS A 138 -0.72 -4.46 21.66
N THR A 139 -1.55 -3.78 20.89
CA THR A 139 -3.02 -3.88 20.98
C THR A 139 -3.49 -5.28 20.64
N ASN A 140 -2.98 -5.89 19.56
CA ASN A 140 -3.33 -7.25 19.16
C ASN A 140 -2.88 -8.30 20.18
N ILE A 141 -1.68 -8.15 20.76
CA ILE A 141 -1.17 -9.04 21.81
C ILE A 141 -2.04 -8.92 23.07
N GLN A 142 -2.35 -7.71 23.50
CA GLN A 142 -3.24 -7.49 24.65
C GLN A 142 -4.63 -8.08 24.40
N PHE A 143 -5.16 -7.93 23.19
CA PHE A 143 -6.43 -8.53 22.80
C PHE A 143 -6.38 -10.07 22.83
N LEU A 144 -5.32 -10.67 22.31
CA LEU A 144 -5.13 -12.11 22.33
C LEU A 144 -5.01 -12.65 23.77
N ASP A 145 -4.23 -11.98 24.62
CA ASP A 145 -4.11 -12.33 26.05
C ASP A 145 -5.47 -12.24 26.74
N THR A 146 -6.23 -11.18 26.49
CA THR A 146 -7.58 -10.99 27.06
C THR A 146 -8.55 -12.07 26.58
N THR A 147 -8.49 -12.44 25.30
CA THR A 147 -9.32 -13.49 24.70
C THR A 147 -8.96 -14.86 25.28
N LEU A 148 -7.67 -15.18 25.38
CA LEU A 148 -7.20 -16.44 25.96
C LEU A 148 -7.59 -16.57 27.43
N ARG A 149 -7.42 -15.51 28.22
CA ARG A 149 -7.87 -15.48 29.62
C ARG A 149 -9.37 -15.70 29.74
N SER A 150 -10.16 -15.04 28.88
CA SER A 150 -11.63 -15.21 28.90
C SER A 150 -12.04 -16.64 28.51
N VAL A 151 -11.35 -17.27 27.57
CA VAL A 151 -11.58 -18.67 27.20
C VAL A 151 -11.20 -19.60 28.35
N LEU A 152 -10.06 -19.37 29.02
CA LEU A 152 -9.67 -20.12 30.21
C LEU A 152 -10.69 -19.95 31.34
N GLU A 153 -11.20 -18.74 31.57
CA GLU A 153 -12.26 -18.50 32.56
C GLU A 153 -13.54 -19.29 32.24
N ILE A 154 -13.95 -19.40 30.98
CA ILE A 154 -15.11 -20.23 30.60
C ILE A 154 -14.87 -21.71 30.96
N ILE A 155 -13.65 -22.21 30.78
CA ILE A 155 -13.30 -23.61 31.02
C ILE A 155 -13.17 -23.89 32.53
N GLU A 156 -12.48 -23.01 33.25
CA GLU A 156 -12.10 -23.21 34.65
C GLU A 156 -13.16 -22.76 35.65
N ASN A 157 -13.98 -21.76 35.31
CA ASN A 157 -14.99 -21.23 36.21
C ASN A 157 -16.34 -21.93 36.00
N PRO A 158 -16.87 -22.66 37.00
CA PRO A 158 -18.14 -23.37 36.88
C PRO A 158 -19.32 -22.48 36.50
N LEU A 159 -19.33 -21.21 36.94
CA LEU A 159 -20.39 -20.25 36.65
C LEU A 159 -20.37 -19.75 35.20
N GLN A 160 -19.19 -19.68 34.59
CA GLN A 160 -19.06 -19.34 33.16
C GLN A 160 -19.24 -20.57 32.28
N HIS A 161 -18.82 -21.75 32.75
CA HIS A 161 -18.98 -23.03 32.09
C HIS A 161 -20.46 -23.43 31.87
N ASP A 162 -21.38 -22.90 32.68
CA ASP A 162 -22.83 -23.12 32.55
C ASP A 162 -23.37 -22.81 31.15
N ILE A 163 -22.78 -21.84 30.44
CA ILE A 163 -23.21 -21.53 29.05
C ILE A 163 -23.07 -22.73 28.11
N LEU A 164 -22.07 -23.60 28.33
CA LEU A 164 -21.86 -24.81 27.54
C LEU A 164 -22.86 -25.91 27.89
N GLN A 165 -23.37 -25.90 29.13
CA GLN A 165 -24.43 -26.81 29.58
C GLN A 165 -25.80 -26.39 29.07
N GLN A 166 -26.00 -25.08 28.84
CA GLN A 166 -27.21 -24.51 28.25
C GLN A 166 -27.38 -24.81 26.76
N LEU A 167 -26.45 -25.48 26.09
CA LEU A 167 -26.54 -25.79 24.65
C LEU A 167 -27.11 -27.19 24.41
N ASP A 168 -27.95 -27.34 23.38
CA ASP A 168 -28.51 -28.65 23.04
C ASP A 168 -27.41 -29.53 22.43
N LYS A 169 -27.09 -30.64 23.10
CA LYS A 169 -26.06 -31.58 22.65
C LYS A 169 -26.43 -32.35 21.38
N ASN A 170 -27.72 -32.39 21.04
CA ASN A 170 -28.23 -33.13 19.88
C ASN A 170 -28.22 -32.30 18.58
N VAL A 171 -27.84 -31.01 18.66
CA VAL A 171 -27.83 -30.10 17.51
C VAL A 171 -26.44 -29.51 17.35
N ILE A 172 -26.07 -29.22 16.10
CA ILE A 172 -24.82 -28.51 15.79
C ILE A 172 -24.96 -27.05 16.24
N ASN A 173 -24.26 -26.69 17.31
CA ASN A 173 -24.19 -25.31 17.80
C ASN A 173 -22.93 -24.63 17.26
N THR A 174 -23.11 -23.50 16.56
CA THR A 174 -22.02 -22.67 16.06
C THR A 174 -21.89 -21.44 16.95
N LEU A 175 -20.92 -21.51 17.86
CA LEU A 175 -20.56 -20.42 18.77
C LEU A 175 -19.26 -19.76 18.35
N ARG A 176 -19.19 -18.45 18.55
CA ARG A 176 -17.97 -17.65 18.33
C ARG A 176 -17.75 -16.73 19.52
N VAL A 177 -16.51 -16.70 20.01
CA VAL A 177 -16.05 -15.65 20.92
C VAL A 177 -15.53 -14.52 20.04
N VAL A 178 -16.15 -13.34 20.13
CA VAL A 178 -15.85 -12.22 19.24
C VAL A 178 -15.75 -10.93 20.03
N ARG A 179 -14.88 -10.04 19.55
CA ARG A 179 -14.74 -8.69 20.09
C ARG A 179 -15.94 -7.85 19.70
N GLY A 180 -16.51 -7.10 20.62
CA GLY A 180 -17.61 -6.18 20.34
C GLY A 180 -17.35 -4.77 20.87
N VAL A 181 -18.19 -3.83 20.43
CA VAL A 181 -18.22 -2.50 21.03
C VAL A 181 -18.76 -2.55 22.45
N LYS A 182 -18.19 -1.71 23.33
CA LYS A 182 -18.61 -1.54 24.72
C LYS A 182 -20.03 -0.97 24.77
N THR A 183 -21.04 -1.84 24.79
CA THR A 183 -22.48 -1.55 25.08
C THR A 183 -23.40 -2.71 24.67
N LEU A 184 -22.90 -3.82 24.12
CA LEU A 184 -23.79 -4.89 23.66
C LEU A 184 -24.48 -5.60 24.82
N GLU A 185 -25.77 -5.88 24.63
CA GLU A 185 -26.62 -6.57 25.60
C GLU A 185 -26.85 -8.03 25.23
N LEU A 186 -27.17 -8.85 26.23
CA LEU A 186 -27.63 -10.22 26.04
C LEU A 186 -28.88 -10.26 25.16
N GLY A 187 -28.90 -11.15 24.17
CA GLY A 187 -29.98 -11.28 23.20
C GLY A 187 -29.99 -10.22 22.11
N GLN A 188 -28.93 -9.40 21.98
CA GLN A 188 -28.83 -8.42 20.90
C GLN A 188 -28.32 -9.05 19.61
N CYS A 189 -28.94 -8.69 18.48
CA CYS A 189 -28.44 -9.03 17.15
C CYS A 189 -27.20 -8.23 16.84
N VAL A 190 -26.18 -8.89 16.29
CA VAL A 190 -24.94 -8.24 15.92
C VAL A 190 -24.58 -8.51 14.47
N LYS A 191 -23.85 -7.58 13.87
CA LYS A 191 -23.17 -7.72 12.58
C LYS A 191 -21.68 -7.78 12.81
N LEU A 192 -20.95 -8.48 11.94
CA LEU A 192 -19.48 -8.52 11.98
C LEU A 192 -18.93 -7.53 10.96
N ASN A 193 -18.06 -6.63 11.42
CA ASN A 193 -17.18 -5.90 10.52
C ASN A 193 -15.96 -6.80 10.23
N ASN A 194 -15.87 -7.33 9.01
CA ASN A 194 -14.78 -8.22 8.61
C ASN A 194 -13.40 -7.54 8.59
N GLU A 195 -13.34 -6.23 8.39
CA GLU A 195 -12.08 -5.47 8.34
C GLU A 195 -11.50 -5.31 9.74
N GLU A 196 -12.36 -5.03 10.72
CA GLU A 196 -11.96 -4.78 12.10
C GLU A 196 -11.99 -6.06 12.97
N GLY A 197 -12.73 -7.08 12.55
CA GLY A 197 -13.00 -8.28 13.37
C GLY A 197 -13.86 -8.00 14.59
N ILE A 198 -14.64 -6.92 14.57
CA ILE A 198 -15.47 -6.45 15.69
C ILE A 198 -16.96 -6.59 15.36
N ILE A 199 -17.75 -6.97 16.35
CA ILE A 199 -19.20 -7.00 16.27
C ILE A 199 -19.85 -5.69 16.73
N TYR A 200 -20.85 -5.26 15.98
CA TYR A 200 -21.65 -4.06 16.23
C TYR A 200 -23.12 -4.43 16.33
N PRO A 201 -23.96 -3.61 17.01
CA PRO A 201 -25.41 -3.73 16.91
C PRO A 201 -25.85 -3.77 15.44
N CYS A 202 -26.70 -4.72 15.10
CA CYS A 202 -27.30 -4.77 13.77
C CYS A 202 -28.23 -3.57 13.56
N GLN A 203 -28.13 -2.86 12.44
CA GLN A 203 -29.06 -1.80 12.06
C GLN A 203 -30.09 -2.31 11.03
N VAL A 204 -31.34 -1.88 11.23
CA VAL A 204 -32.59 -2.43 10.65
C VAL A 204 -32.57 -2.66 9.13
N MET A 205 -31.87 -1.80 8.36
CA MET A 205 -32.14 -1.68 6.92
C MET A 205 -31.11 -2.37 6.01
N ASN A 206 -29.86 -2.56 6.42
CA ASN A 206 -28.78 -2.93 5.48
C ASN A 206 -27.79 -3.98 5.98
N ASP A 207 -27.90 -4.42 7.23
CA ASP A 207 -26.89 -5.28 7.83
C ASP A 207 -27.30 -6.75 7.78
N SER A 208 -26.41 -7.61 7.27
CA SER A 208 -26.55 -9.05 7.45
C SER A 208 -26.25 -9.41 8.91
N SER A 209 -27.17 -10.12 9.56
CA SER A 209 -26.95 -10.59 10.92
C SER A 209 -25.79 -11.59 10.96
N TYR A 210 -24.84 -11.38 11.86
CA TYR A 210 -23.78 -12.33 12.20
C TYR A 210 -24.19 -13.30 13.30
N GLY A 211 -25.06 -12.86 14.23
CA GLY A 211 -25.70 -13.70 15.24
C GLY A 211 -26.24 -12.94 16.44
N ILE A 212 -26.55 -13.69 17.50
CA ILE A 212 -27.11 -13.14 18.74
C ILE A 212 -26.11 -13.32 19.88
N VAL A 213 -25.95 -12.27 20.69
CA VAL A 213 -25.14 -12.32 21.91
C VAL A 213 -25.82 -13.22 22.94
N VAL A 214 -25.16 -14.31 23.34
CA VAL A 214 -25.68 -15.27 24.34
C VAL A 214 -24.97 -15.19 25.69
N LYS A 215 -23.75 -14.62 25.72
CA LYS A 215 -23.01 -14.33 26.96
C LYS A 215 -22.13 -13.10 26.76
N ILE A 216 -22.05 -12.26 27.79
CA ILE A 216 -21.06 -11.18 27.90
C ILE A 216 -19.97 -11.72 28.83
N LEU A 217 -18.72 -11.77 28.36
CA LEU A 217 -17.58 -12.24 29.16
C LEU A 217 -16.96 -11.06 29.91
N ASN A 218 -16.70 -9.97 29.19
CA ASN A 218 -16.24 -8.71 29.73
C ASN A 218 -16.79 -7.54 28.88
N ASN A 219 -16.26 -6.33 29.07
CA ASN A 219 -16.75 -5.13 28.38
C ASN A 219 -16.55 -5.13 26.86
N ASP A 220 -15.72 -6.02 26.30
CA ASP A 220 -15.36 -6.02 24.88
C ASP A 220 -15.33 -7.41 24.23
N LEU A 221 -15.62 -8.48 24.96
CA LEU A 221 -15.68 -9.86 24.49
C LEU A 221 -17.05 -10.49 24.78
N TYR A 222 -17.59 -11.12 23.75
CA TYR A 222 -18.93 -11.65 23.73
C TYR A 222 -18.93 -13.06 23.14
N ILE A 223 -19.80 -13.92 23.66
CA ILE A 223 -20.15 -15.17 23.00
C ILE A 223 -21.37 -14.93 22.13
N VAL A 224 -21.23 -15.20 20.84
CA VAL A 224 -22.28 -15.07 19.83
C VAL A 224 -22.69 -16.43 19.32
N LEU A 225 -24.00 -16.71 19.32
CA LEU A 225 -24.59 -17.88 18.69
C LEU A 225 -25.02 -17.53 17.27
N GLN A 226 -24.38 -18.18 16.30
CA GLN A 226 -24.67 -18.01 14.87
C GLN A 226 -25.79 -18.96 14.41
N SER A 227 -25.77 -20.19 14.93
CA SER A 227 -26.83 -21.17 14.70
C SER A 227 -26.80 -22.23 15.78
N GLY A 228 -27.96 -22.74 16.19
CA GLY A 228 -28.05 -23.81 17.18
C GLY A 228 -29.25 -23.65 18.11
N LYS A 229 -29.21 -24.34 19.24
CA LYS A 229 -30.23 -24.25 20.29
C LYS A 229 -29.60 -23.97 21.64
N ILE A 230 -30.18 -23.04 22.37
CA ILE A 230 -29.74 -22.66 23.70
C ILE A 230 -30.93 -22.53 24.66
N ASN A 231 -30.78 -23.06 25.88
CA ASN A 231 -31.70 -22.90 26.98
C ASN A 231 -31.26 -21.70 27.83
N ASN A 232 -31.76 -20.52 27.50
CA ASN A 232 -31.42 -19.27 28.18
C ASN A 232 -32.69 -18.47 28.51
N GLU A 233 -32.96 -18.28 29.80
CA GLU A 233 -34.18 -17.62 30.28
C GLU A 233 -34.34 -16.18 29.77
N GLN A 234 -33.25 -15.41 29.72
CA GLN A 234 -33.32 -14.02 29.24
C GLN A 234 -33.66 -13.94 27.76
N LEU A 235 -33.17 -14.90 26.95
CA LEU A 235 -33.58 -15.01 25.55
C LEU A 235 -35.05 -15.45 25.45
N LYS A 236 -35.49 -16.40 26.29
CA LYS A 236 -36.89 -16.85 26.33
C LYS A 236 -37.86 -15.73 26.68
N GLU A 237 -37.48 -14.84 27.59
CA GLU A 237 -38.26 -13.65 27.96
C GLU A 237 -38.32 -12.62 26.83
N LYS A 238 -37.20 -12.41 26.11
CA LYS A 238 -37.12 -11.45 25.01
C LYS A 238 -37.86 -11.92 23.74
N PHE A 239 -37.96 -13.23 23.49
CA PHE A 239 -38.54 -13.79 22.27
C PHE A 239 -39.75 -14.68 22.58
N THR A 240 -40.94 -14.08 22.61
CA THR A 240 -42.18 -14.76 23.03
C THR A 240 -42.92 -15.50 21.91
N GLN A 241 -42.64 -15.19 20.64
CA GLN A 241 -43.28 -15.79 19.47
C GLN A 241 -42.26 -16.50 18.56
N ASN A 242 -42.69 -17.48 17.77
CA ASN A 242 -41.81 -18.14 16.80
C ASN A 242 -41.86 -17.38 15.48
N GLY A 243 -40.70 -17.04 14.92
CA GLY A 243 -40.66 -16.38 13.62
C GLY A 243 -39.38 -15.62 13.32
N PRO A 244 -39.35 -14.91 12.19
CA PRO A 244 -38.29 -13.97 11.86
C PRO A 244 -38.42 -12.73 12.75
N TYR A 245 -37.31 -12.33 13.38
CA TYR A 245 -37.24 -11.14 14.20
C TYR A 245 -36.29 -10.11 13.60
N VAL A 246 -36.72 -8.86 13.65
CA VAL A 246 -35.92 -7.68 13.31
C VAL A 246 -35.86 -6.77 14.53
N LEU A 247 -34.69 -6.19 14.78
CA LEU A 247 -34.54 -5.14 15.79
C LEU A 247 -35.00 -3.83 15.17
N SER A 248 -36.05 -3.20 15.72
CA SER A 248 -36.59 -1.91 15.27
C SER A 248 -36.78 -1.00 16.48
N ASP A 249 -36.17 0.19 16.46
CA ASP A 249 -36.21 1.16 17.57
C ASP A 249 -35.71 0.58 18.92
N GLY A 250 -34.69 -0.28 18.87
CA GLY A 250 -34.14 -0.95 20.05
C GLY A 250 -35.03 -2.06 20.64
N LYS A 251 -36.17 -2.38 20.00
CA LYS A 251 -37.07 -3.47 20.41
C LYS A 251 -37.17 -4.52 19.31
N TRP A 252 -37.26 -5.78 19.73
CA TRP A 252 -37.48 -6.89 18.81
C TRP A 252 -38.93 -6.90 18.32
N LYS A 253 -39.12 -6.88 17.01
CA LYS A 253 -40.43 -6.99 16.37
C LYS A 253 -40.43 -8.23 15.45
N PRO A 254 -41.46 -9.07 15.50
CA PRO A 254 -41.62 -10.17 14.55
C PRO A 254 -41.91 -9.58 13.17
N GLU A 255 -41.00 -9.76 12.21
CA GLU A 255 -41.10 -9.19 10.88
C GLU A 255 -40.36 -10.05 9.85
N SER A 256 -41.03 -10.35 8.74
CA SER A 256 -40.48 -11.14 7.64
C SER A 256 -39.58 -10.27 6.75
N SER A 257 -38.31 -10.13 7.14
CA SER A 257 -37.27 -9.42 6.37
C SER A 257 -36.16 -10.40 5.92
N PRO A 258 -35.52 -10.16 4.75
CA PRO A 258 -34.34 -10.95 4.32
C PRO A 258 -33.18 -10.88 5.32
N ASN A 259 -33.13 -9.85 6.18
CA ASN A 259 -32.12 -9.67 7.22
C ASN A 259 -32.58 -10.15 8.60
N ALA A 260 -33.77 -10.76 8.70
CA ALA A 260 -34.32 -11.20 9.97
C ALA A 260 -33.54 -12.40 10.52
N VAL A 261 -33.35 -12.39 11.84
CA VAL A 261 -32.85 -13.56 12.56
C VAL A 261 -34.05 -14.45 12.86
N TRP A 262 -33.98 -15.71 12.44
CA TRP A 262 -35.05 -16.64 12.73
C TRP A 262 -34.86 -17.21 14.13
N LEU A 263 -35.88 -17.00 14.96
CA LEU A 263 -35.93 -17.49 16.33
C LEU A 263 -37.19 -18.31 16.52
N ALA A 264 -37.02 -19.54 17.01
CA ALA A 264 -38.13 -20.35 17.48
C ALA A 264 -37.89 -20.72 18.93
N ARG A 265 -38.91 -20.50 19.75
CA ARG A 265 -39.05 -21.10 21.06
C ARG A 265 -39.63 -22.51 20.88
N GLU A 266 -38.85 -23.49 21.31
CA GLU A 266 -39.21 -24.90 21.38
C GLU A 266 -39.17 -25.31 22.85
N ASP A 267 -40.31 -25.23 23.54
CA ASP A 267 -40.44 -25.49 24.97
C ASP A 267 -39.46 -24.64 25.82
N ASP A 268 -38.41 -25.29 26.34
CA ASP A 268 -37.35 -24.70 27.15
C ASP A 268 -36.18 -24.11 26.34
N TRP A 269 -36.20 -24.26 25.01
CA TRP A 269 -35.09 -23.93 24.13
C TRP A 269 -35.41 -22.76 23.20
N VAL A 270 -34.39 -21.95 22.92
CA VAL A 270 -34.41 -20.96 21.85
C VAL A 270 -33.51 -21.46 20.72
N ARG A 271 -34.10 -21.75 19.57
CA ARG A 271 -33.36 -22.07 18.34
C ARG A 271 -33.04 -20.80 17.58
N VAL A 272 -31.77 -20.61 17.24
CA VAL A 272 -31.27 -19.52 16.40
C VAL A 272 -30.88 -20.10 15.05
N ALA A 273 -31.37 -19.51 13.96
CA ALA A 273 -30.79 -19.72 12.65
C ALA A 273 -30.70 -18.41 11.87
N ILE A 274 -29.56 -18.21 11.22
CA ILE A 274 -29.29 -17.01 10.43
C ILE A 274 -29.29 -17.37 8.94
N SER A 275 -29.85 -16.47 8.14
CA SER A 275 -29.74 -16.49 6.69
C SER A 275 -28.31 -16.14 6.27
N SER A 276 -27.43 -17.14 6.20
CA SER A 276 -26.08 -16.96 5.68
C SER A 276 -26.05 -17.41 4.20
N ASN A 277 -26.20 -16.47 3.27
CA ASN A 277 -26.03 -16.61 1.80
C ASN A 277 -27.03 -17.51 1.00
N LEU A 278 -27.95 -16.82 0.30
CA LEU A 278 -28.43 -16.96 -1.10
C LEU A 278 -28.88 -18.30 -1.74
N SER A 279 -28.95 -19.45 -1.06
CA SER A 279 -29.61 -20.62 -1.67
C SER A 279 -30.46 -21.50 -0.75
N ASP A 280 -30.27 -21.40 0.56
CA ASP A 280 -31.02 -22.20 1.53
C ASP A 280 -31.72 -21.27 2.52
N SER A 281 -33.05 -21.18 2.41
CA SER A 281 -33.83 -20.31 3.29
C SER A 281 -33.71 -20.82 4.74
N PRO A 282 -33.59 -19.92 5.73
CA PRO A 282 -33.60 -20.29 7.15
C PRO A 282 -34.79 -21.20 7.49
N GLU A 283 -35.95 -20.96 6.87
CA GLU A 283 -37.16 -21.77 6.96
C GLU A 283 -36.93 -23.25 6.64
N ARG A 284 -36.12 -23.58 5.62
CA ARG A 284 -35.77 -24.97 5.30
C ARG A 284 -34.91 -25.61 6.37
N ARG A 285 -34.01 -24.84 7.01
CA ARG A 285 -33.22 -25.31 8.16
C ARG A 285 -34.07 -25.52 9.40
N PHE A 286 -35.21 -24.85 9.55
CA PHE A 286 -36.18 -25.18 10.59
C PHE A 286 -37.02 -26.41 10.23
N ARG A 287 -37.40 -26.60 8.96
CA ARG A 287 -38.19 -27.77 8.51
C ARG A 287 -37.44 -29.10 8.55
N ARG A 288 -36.17 -29.13 8.13
CA ARG A 288 -35.36 -30.38 8.06
C ARG A 288 -35.08 -31.06 9.41
N PHE A 289 -35.42 -30.43 10.54
CA PHE A 289 -35.17 -30.98 11.88
C PHE A 289 -36.48 -31.30 12.64
N HIS A 290 -37.63 -31.15 12.00
CA HIS A 290 -38.93 -31.63 12.50
C HIS A 290 -39.36 -32.96 11.85
N GLU A 291 -38.59 -33.44 10.88
CA GLU A 291 -38.62 -34.81 10.34
C GLU A 291 -37.52 -35.63 11.01
#